data_AF-A0A1Y1W4D1-F1
#
_entry.id   AF-A0A1Y1W4D1-F1
#
_cell.length_a   1.000
_cell.length_b   1.000
_cell.length_c   1.000
_cell.angle_alpha   90.00
_cell.angle_beta   90.00
_cell.angle_gamma   90.00
#
_symmetry.space_group_name_H-M   'P 1'
#
loop_
_entity.id
_entity.type
_entity.pdbx_description
1 polymer ?
#
loop_
_entity_poly.entity_id
_entity_poly.type
_entity_poly.pdbx_seq_one_letter_code
_entity_poly.pdbx_strand_id
1 'polypeptide(L)'
;MSDAKVQKSVDKLSAELARVEASLQPILGHGMAELLPKLTALQRCELSALVAYSIETLFWIYMKANGVPPKEHPVMKELQRIQRHMAKIDAAKGTAQAEKRPMQLDKTAAERFIRSGTGIQK
;
A
#
# COMPACT_ATOMS: atom_id res chain seq x y z
N MET A 1 -30.06 -30.27 3.64
CA MET A 1 -30.05 -28.86 3.21
C MET A 1 -28.71 -28.13 3.43
N SER A 2 -27.65 -28.79 3.92
CA SER A 2 -26.35 -28.15 4.25
C SER A 2 -25.35 -28.19 3.08
N ASP A 3 -25.20 -29.34 2.44
CA ASP A 3 -24.03 -29.60 1.57
C ASP A 3 -24.05 -28.80 0.26
N ALA A 4 -25.22 -28.60 -0.35
CA ALA A 4 -25.35 -27.79 -1.57
C ALA A 4 -24.95 -26.33 -1.35
N LYS A 5 -25.18 -25.78 -0.14
CA LYS A 5 -24.79 -24.41 0.21
C LYS A 5 -23.28 -24.31 0.44
N VAL A 6 -22.70 -25.32 1.08
CA VAL A 6 -21.25 -25.42 1.28
C VAL A 6 -20.55 -25.55 -0.06
N GLN A 7 -21.00 -26.47 -0.92
CA GLN A 7 -20.45 -26.68 -2.27
C GLN A 7 -20.45 -25.39 -3.08
N LYS A 8 -21.58 -24.68 -3.15
CA LYS A 8 -21.67 -23.39 -3.85
C LYS A 8 -20.68 -22.35 -3.32
N SER A 9 -20.38 -22.37 -2.02
CA SER A 9 -19.44 -21.44 -1.40
C SER A 9 -17.98 -21.80 -1.75
N VAL A 10 -17.67 -23.10 -1.81
CA VAL A 10 -16.37 -23.62 -2.25
C VAL A 10 -16.13 -23.32 -3.73
N ASP A 11 -17.12 -23.58 -4.58
CA ASP A 11 -17.03 -23.29 -6.02
C ASP A 11 -16.78 -21.79 -6.27
N LYS A 12 -17.51 -20.94 -5.53
CA LYS A 12 -17.30 -19.49 -5.59
C LYS A 12 -15.89 -19.10 -5.14
N LEU A 13 -15.40 -19.66 -4.03
CA LEU A 13 -14.05 -19.37 -3.55
C LEU A 13 -12.99 -19.79 -4.59
N SER A 14 -13.14 -20.96 -5.18
CA SER A 14 -12.25 -21.47 -6.24
C SER A 14 -12.22 -20.52 -7.45
N ALA A 15 -13.39 -20.05 -7.92
CA ALA A 15 -13.46 -19.10 -9.02
C ALA A 15 -12.79 -17.75 -8.71
N GLU A 16 -12.97 -17.22 -7.49
CA GLU A 16 -12.32 -15.98 -7.08
C GLU A 16 -10.79 -16.15 -6.92
N LEU A 17 -10.32 -17.30 -6.43
CA LEU A 17 -8.89 -17.60 -6.35
C LEU A 17 -8.26 -17.68 -7.74
N ALA A 18 -8.92 -18.32 -8.71
CA ALA A 18 -8.45 -18.35 -10.10
C ALA A 18 -8.34 -16.94 -10.70
N ARG A 19 -9.29 -16.04 -10.36
CA ARG A 19 -9.25 -14.63 -10.79
C ARG A 19 -8.07 -13.86 -10.17
N VAL A 20 -7.80 -14.10 -8.89
CA VAL A 20 -6.64 -13.50 -8.21
C VAL A 20 -5.34 -14.00 -8.82
N GLU A 21 -5.21 -15.31 -9.06
CA GLU A 21 -4.05 -15.90 -9.71
C GLU A 21 -3.80 -15.31 -11.09
N ALA A 22 -4.85 -15.20 -11.93
CA ALA A 22 -4.77 -14.56 -13.25
C ALA A 22 -4.27 -13.11 -13.17
N SER A 23 -4.71 -12.37 -12.15
CA SER A 23 -4.32 -10.98 -11.93
C SER A 23 -2.87 -10.84 -11.44
N LEU A 24 -2.32 -11.86 -10.77
CA LEU A 24 -0.94 -11.91 -10.30
C LEU A 24 0.03 -12.44 -11.35
N GLN A 25 -0.45 -13.05 -12.45
CA GLN A 25 0.40 -13.63 -13.50
C GLN A 25 1.52 -12.71 -14.01
N PRO A 26 1.32 -11.40 -14.25
CA PRO A 26 2.40 -10.53 -14.71
C PRO A 26 3.59 -10.51 -13.74
N ILE A 27 3.30 -10.54 -12.43
CA ILE A 27 4.28 -10.51 -11.34
C ILE A 27 4.93 -11.88 -11.17
N LEU A 28 4.14 -12.95 -11.23
CA LEU A 28 4.63 -14.32 -11.09
C LEU A 28 5.51 -14.75 -12.28
N GLY A 29 5.23 -14.25 -13.48
CA GLY A 29 5.96 -14.62 -14.70
C GLY A 29 7.28 -13.89 -14.93
N HIS A 30 7.39 -12.62 -14.54
CA HIS A 30 8.58 -11.79 -14.78
C HIS A 30 9.35 -11.45 -13.50
N GLY A 31 8.75 -11.67 -12.33
CA GLY A 31 9.31 -11.28 -11.04
C GLY A 31 9.29 -9.77 -10.80
N MET A 32 9.37 -9.38 -9.53
CA MET A 32 9.31 -7.96 -9.16
C MET A 32 10.56 -7.17 -9.62
N ALA A 33 11.73 -7.80 -9.66
CA ALA A 33 12.98 -7.14 -10.04
C ALA A 33 12.95 -6.59 -11.48
N GLU A 34 12.23 -7.25 -12.39
CA GLU A 34 12.10 -6.83 -13.79
C GLU A 34 11.01 -5.79 -14.01
N LEU A 35 9.96 -5.81 -13.16
CA LEU A 35 8.81 -4.91 -13.28
C LEU A 35 9.04 -3.56 -12.60
N LEU A 36 9.66 -3.55 -11.41
CA LEU A 36 9.84 -2.33 -10.61
C LEU A 36 10.60 -1.20 -11.35
N PRO A 37 11.65 -1.47 -12.16
CA PRO A 37 12.34 -0.41 -12.91
C PRO A 37 11.45 0.31 -13.93
N LYS A 38 10.39 -0.34 -14.43
CA LYS A 38 9.47 0.20 -15.44
C LYS A 38 8.40 1.14 -14.87
N LEU A 39 8.31 1.23 -13.54
CA LEU A 39 7.28 1.97 -12.81
C LEU A 39 7.84 3.28 -12.24
N THR A 40 6.98 4.27 -12.01
CA THR A 40 7.36 5.45 -11.22
C THR A 40 7.60 5.08 -9.76
N ALA A 41 8.25 5.97 -8.99
CA ALA A 41 8.47 5.73 -7.56
C ALA A 41 7.16 5.47 -6.80
N LEU A 42 6.10 6.21 -7.14
CA LEU A 42 4.78 6.04 -6.52
C LEU A 42 4.13 4.71 -6.89
N GLN A 43 4.14 4.35 -8.18
CA GLN A 43 3.62 3.08 -8.66
C GLN A 43 4.37 1.87 -8.08
N ARG A 44 5.69 1.98 -7.85
CA ARG A 44 6.45 0.94 -7.15
C ARG A 44 5.93 0.73 -5.73
N CYS A 45 5.72 1.81 -4.98
CA CYS A 45 5.18 1.73 -3.62
C CYS A 45 3.78 1.11 -3.60
N GLU A 46 2.91 1.50 -4.53
CA GLU A 46 1.56 0.93 -4.67
C GLU A 46 1.61 -0.57 -4.95
N LEU A 47 2.42 -0.99 -5.93
CA LEU A 47 2.56 -2.39 -6.29
C LEU A 47 3.09 -3.21 -5.12
N SER A 48 4.13 -2.74 -4.42
CA SER A 48 4.68 -3.44 -3.25
C SER A 48 3.66 -3.54 -2.11
N ALA A 49 2.88 -2.49 -1.85
CA ALA A 49 1.84 -2.52 -0.83
C ALA A 49 0.68 -3.48 -1.20
N LEU A 50 0.28 -3.49 -2.47
CA LEU A 50 -0.75 -4.40 -2.98
C LEU A 50 -0.30 -5.86 -2.90
N VAL A 51 0.93 -6.18 -3.31
CA VAL A 51 1.48 -7.54 -3.22
C VAL A 51 1.53 -8.01 -1.77
N ALA A 52 2.02 -7.17 -0.85
CA ALA A 52 2.02 -7.50 0.57
C ALA A 52 0.60 -7.74 1.10
N TYR A 53 -0.37 -6.89 0.73
CA TYR A 53 -1.77 -7.05 1.10
C TYR A 53 -2.37 -8.36 0.56
N SER A 54 -2.08 -8.71 -0.69
CA SER A 54 -2.54 -9.95 -1.31
C SER A 54 -1.99 -11.18 -0.57
N ILE A 55 -0.69 -11.19 -0.24
CA ILE A 55 -0.06 -12.30 0.50
C ILE A 55 -0.74 -12.49 1.86
N GLU A 56 -0.88 -11.41 2.65
CA GLU A 56 -1.52 -11.50 3.97
C GLU A 56 -2.99 -11.91 3.88
N THR A 57 -3.71 -11.44 2.86
CA THR A 57 -5.11 -11.83 2.64
C THR A 57 -5.23 -13.31 2.27
N LEU A 58 -4.34 -13.83 1.43
CA LEU A 58 -4.32 -15.26 1.06
C LEU A 58 -3.96 -16.12 2.28
N PHE A 59 -3.01 -15.69 3.10
CA PHE A 59 -2.67 -16.37 4.35
C PHE A 59 -3.84 -16.36 5.35
N TRP A 60 -4.55 -15.24 5.46
CA TRP A 60 -5.78 -15.14 6.25
C TRP A 60 -6.86 -16.13 5.77
N ILE A 61 -7.07 -16.24 4.46
CA ILE A 61 -8.01 -17.22 3.87
C ILE A 61 -7.57 -18.64 4.20
N TYR A 62 -6.28 -18.95 4.06
CA TYR A 62 -5.70 -20.26 4.40
C TYR A 62 -5.97 -20.64 5.85
N MET A 63 -5.73 -19.73 6.81
CA MET A 63 -6.00 -20.02 8.21
C MET A 63 -7.49 -20.29 8.48
N LYS A 64 -8.39 -19.48 7.88
CA LYS A 64 -9.84 -19.72 7.98
C LYS A 64 -10.24 -21.09 7.42
N ALA A 65 -9.64 -21.50 6.30
CA ALA A 65 -9.90 -22.80 5.69
C ALA A 65 -9.44 -23.97 6.59
N ASN A 66 -8.39 -23.77 7.38
CA ASN A 66 -7.90 -24.74 8.37
C ASN A 66 -8.59 -24.63 9.74
N GLY A 67 -9.63 -23.80 9.87
CA GLY A 67 -10.35 -23.62 11.13
C GLY A 67 -9.58 -22.81 12.20
N VAL A 68 -8.48 -22.16 11.84
CA VAL A 68 -7.70 -21.31 12.75
C VAL A 68 -8.27 -19.88 12.72
N PRO A 69 -8.66 -19.29 13.86
CA PRO A 69 -9.23 -17.94 13.91
C PRO A 69 -8.16 -16.87 13.64
N PRO A 70 -8.25 -16.11 12.54
CA PRO A 70 -7.16 -15.20 12.17
C PRO A 70 -7.01 -13.95 13.04
N LYS A 71 -8.09 -13.57 13.73
CA LYS A 71 -8.11 -12.35 14.57
C LYS A 71 -7.19 -12.46 15.78
N GLU A 72 -6.93 -13.67 16.25
CA GLU A 72 -6.07 -13.96 17.39
C GLU A 72 -4.61 -14.19 16.96
N HIS A 73 -4.37 -14.32 15.65
CA HIS A 73 -3.06 -14.58 15.09
C HIS A 73 -2.29 -13.27 14.83
N PRO A 74 -0.94 -13.26 14.97
CA PRO A 74 -0.10 -12.08 14.70
C PRO A 74 -0.28 -11.45 13.32
N VAL A 75 -0.81 -12.19 12.34
CA VAL A 75 -1.17 -11.71 10.98
C VAL A 75 -2.01 -10.43 11.03
N MET A 76 -2.85 -10.25 12.05
CA MET A 76 -3.68 -9.05 12.16
C MET A 76 -2.82 -7.79 12.34
N LYS A 77 -1.68 -7.89 13.05
CA LYS A 77 -0.74 -6.77 13.22
C LYS A 77 -0.07 -6.43 11.89
N GLU A 78 0.24 -7.43 11.09
CA GLU A 78 0.84 -7.27 9.76
C GLU A 78 -0.16 -6.61 8.79
N LEU A 79 -1.42 -7.05 8.81
CA LEU A 79 -2.50 -6.44 8.03
C LEU A 79 -2.69 -4.95 8.38
N GLN A 80 -2.72 -4.63 9.68
CA GLN A 80 -2.78 -3.23 10.14
C GLN A 80 -1.55 -2.43 9.72
N ARG A 81 -0.35 -3.05 9.70
CA ARG A 81 0.87 -2.41 9.22
C ARG A 81 0.75 -2.05 7.75
N ILE A 82 0.27 -2.97 6.92
CA ILE A 82 0.07 -2.74 5.48
C ILE A 82 -0.96 -1.62 5.25
N GLN A 83 -2.09 -1.62 5.96
CA GLN A 83 -3.09 -0.55 5.87
C GLN A 83 -2.51 0.83 6.19
N ARG A 84 -1.63 0.93 7.22
CA ARG A 84 -0.92 2.17 7.52
C ARG A 84 0.01 2.61 6.37
N HIS A 85 0.66 1.67 5.68
CA HIS A 85 1.49 2.00 4.52
C HIS A 85 0.65 2.45 3.32
N MET A 86 -0.48 1.80 3.06
CA MET A 86 -1.43 2.24 2.02
C MET A 86 -1.93 3.66 2.30
N ALA A 87 -2.30 3.98 3.54
CA ALA A 87 -2.70 5.33 3.91
C ALA A 87 -1.60 6.39 3.68
N LYS A 88 -0.32 6.05 3.92
CA LYS A 88 0.81 6.93 3.61
C LYS A 88 0.98 7.14 2.10
N ILE A 89 0.78 6.09 1.31
CA ILE A 89 0.84 6.16 -0.16
C ILE A 89 -0.30 7.05 -0.69
N ASP A 90 -1.51 6.90 -0.16
CA ASP A 90 -2.66 7.72 -0.54
C ASP A 90 -2.48 9.18 -0.14
N ALA A 91 -1.94 9.43 1.04
CA ALA A 91 -1.54 10.78 1.45
C ALA A 91 -0.50 11.37 0.49
N ALA A 92 0.51 10.58 0.09
CA ALA A 92 1.54 11.01 -0.86
C ALA A 92 0.96 11.33 -2.25
N LYS A 93 0.01 10.53 -2.74
CA LYS A 93 -0.77 10.81 -3.96
C LYS A 93 -1.49 12.15 -3.85
N GLY A 94 -2.21 12.36 -2.74
CA GLY A 94 -2.94 13.59 -2.48
C GLY A 94 -2.02 14.81 -2.35
N THR A 95 -0.83 14.65 -1.77
CA THR A 95 0.16 15.74 -1.68
C THR A 95 0.86 16.04 -3.01
N ALA A 96 1.08 15.04 -3.87
CA ALA A 96 1.59 15.26 -5.23
C ALA A 96 0.59 16.08 -6.06
N GLN A 97 -0.71 15.89 -5.83
CA GLN A 97 -1.76 16.70 -6.43
C GLN A 97 -1.92 18.07 -5.75
N ALA A 98 -1.54 18.17 -4.47
CA ALA A 98 -1.48 19.40 -3.69
C ALA A 98 -0.08 20.05 -3.67
N GLU A 99 0.80 19.78 -4.66
CA GLU A 99 2.10 20.43 -4.88
C GLU A 99 2.00 21.93 -5.22
N LYS A 100 0.91 22.58 -4.81
CA LYS A 100 0.87 24.00 -4.45
C LYS A 100 0.73 24.14 -2.94
N ARG A 101 1.56 23.46 -2.14
CA ARG A 101 1.85 23.97 -0.80
C ARG A 101 2.93 25.02 -0.97
N PRO A 102 2.60 26.32 -0.90
CA PRO A 102 3.64 27.31 -0.76
C PRO A 102 4.25 27.09 0.62
N MET A 103 5.33 26.32 0.72
CA MET A 103 6.45 26.79 1.55
C MET A 103 6.97 28.07 0.86
N GLN A 104 6.14 29.12 0.88
CA GLN A 104 6.58 30.46 0.54
C GLN A 104 7.39 30.88 1.75
N LEU A 105 8.70 30.73 1.60
CA LEU A 105 9.64 31.34 2.50
C LEU A 105 9.38 32.85 2.42
N ASP A 106 9.00 33.47 3.54
CA ASP A 106 8.89 34.92 3.62
C ASP A 106 10.31 35.48 3.52
N LYS A 107 10.70 35.80 2.28
CA LYS A 107 12.02 36.33 1.95
C LYS A 107 12.30 37.60 2.75
N THR A 108 11.27 38.42 2.98
CA THR A 108 11.37 39.64 3.77
C THR A 108 11.70 39.34 5.22
N ALA A 109 11.06 38.33 5.82
CA ALA A 109 11.37 37.92 7.19
C ALA A 109 12.79 37.32 7.29
N ALA A 110 13.18 36.47 6.34
CA ALA A 110 14.52 35.90 6.27
C ALA A 110 15.60 36.99 6.12
N GLU A 111 15.37 37.99 5.26
CA GLU A 111 16.25 39.14 5.09
C GLU A 111 16.40 39.96 6.38
N ARG A 112 15.30 40.18 7.14
CA ARG A 112 15.35 40.88 8.44
C ARG A 112 16.23 40.13 9.44
N PHE A 113 16.09 38.80 9.54
CA PHE A 113 16.91 37.98 10.43
C PHE A 113 18.39 37.99 10.05
N ILE A 114 18.70 37.90 8.75
CA ILE A 114 20.07 37.97 8.26
C ILE A 114 20.66 39.36 8.56
N ARG A 115 19.89 40.43 8.34
CA ARG A 115 20.33 41.80 8.61
C ARG A 115 20.57 42.04 10.11
N SER A 116 19.68 41.56 10.98
CA SER A 116 19.85 41.70 12.42
C SER A 116 21.04 40.89 12.95
N GLY A 117 21.30 39.71 12.38
CA GLY A 117 22.39 38.83 12.83
C GLY A 117 23.78 39.20 12.29
N THR A 118 23.85 39.82 11.11
CA THR A 118 25.12 40.19 10.47
C THR A 118 25.48 41.66 10.62
N GLY A 119 24.55 42.51 11.07
CA GLY A 119 24.77 43.95 11.27
C GLY A 119 24.99 44.76 9.98
N ILE A 120 24.87 44.13 8.80
CA ILE A 120 25.09 44.77 7.51
C ILE A 120 23.83 45.55 7.12
N GLN A 121 23.81 46.85 7.43
CA GLN A 121 22.86 47.80 6.86
C GLN A 121 23.47 48.38 5.59
N LYS A 122 22.86 48.11 4.43
CA LYS A 122 23.04 48.94 3.23
C LYS A 122 21.88 49.90 3.12
#